data_AF-A0A9Q0WZM1-F1
#
_entry.id   AF-A0A9Q0WZM1-F1
#
_cell.length_a   1.000
_cell.length_b   1.000
_cell.length_c   1.000
_cell.angle_alpha   90.00
_cell.angle_beta   90.00
_cell.angle_gamma   90.00
#
_symmetry.space_group_name_H-M   'P 1'
#
loop_
_entity.id
_entity.type
_entity.pdbx_description
1 polymer ?
#
loop_
_entity_poly.entity_id
_entity_poly.type
_entity_poly.pdbx_seq_one_letter_code
_entity_poly.pdbx_strand_id
1 'polypeptide(L)'
;MEQGHGQPPAIVSSASQLQYGTSPYQPNQMPAASNPGSVTGQPLGAQLAQHQLAYQQIHQQQEQQLQQQLQSFWANQYKEIDKVTDFKNHSLPLARIKKIMKADEDVRMISAEAPVIFARACEMFILELTLRSWNHTEENKRRTLQKNDIAAAITRTDIFDFLVDIVPREDLKR
;
A
#
# COMPACT_ATOMS: atom_id res chain seq x y z
N MET A 1 38.83 48.84 -30.25
CA MET A 1 38.67 49.17 -28.81
C MET A 1 37.45 48.38 -28.37
N GLU A 2 37.46 47.41 -27.46
CA GLU A 2 38.42 46.96 -26.47
C GLU A 2 38.04 45.50 -26.09
N GLN A 3 39.01 44.72 -25.65
CA GLN A 3 38.93 43.31 -25.25
C GLN A 3 38.33 43.14 -23.84
N GLY A 4 37.86 41.94 -23.51
CA GLY A 4 37.56 41.55 -22.13
C GLY A 4 37.36 40.04 -21.94
N HIS A 5 38.45 39.32 -21.66
CA HIS A 5 38.46 37.94 -21.20
C HIS A 5 37.90 37.79 -19.77
N GLY A 6 37.24 36.66 -19.49
CA GLY A 6 36.92 36.25 -18.12
C GLY A 6 36.35 34.83 -18.05
N GLN A 7 37.21 33.84 -17.81
CA GLN A 7 36.81 32.51 -17.30
C GLN A 7 36.27 32.64 -15.87
N PRO A 8 35.24 31.88 -15.47
CA PRO A 8 34.99 31.61 -14.06
C PRO A 8 35.58 30.24 -13.60
N PRO A 9 35.90 30.11 -12.31
CA PRO A 9 36.74 29.05 -11.76
C PRO A 9 35.96 27.76 -11.41
N ALA A 10 36.70 26.65 -11.32
CA ALA A 10 36.24 25.41 -10.70
C ALA A 10 36.18 25.55 -9.18
N ILE A 11 35.06 25.15 -8.57
CA ILE A 11 34.92 24.99 -7.12
C ILE A 11 34.27 23.63 -6.84
N VAL A 12 34.90 22.93 -5.90
CA VAL A 12 34.65 21.57 -5.41
C VAL A 12 33.51 21.56 -4.38
N SER A 13 32.71 20.48 -4.43
CA SER A 13 31.89 19.84 -3.37
C SER A 13 30.88 20.64 -2.55
N SER A 14 29.62 20.22 -2.63
CA SER A 14 28.87 19.63 -1.48
C SER A 14 27.42 19.33 -1.88
N ALA A 15 27.20 18.17 -2.52
CA ALA A 15 25.86 17.60 -2.66
C ALA A 15 25.73 16.48 -1.62
N SER A 16 25.08 16.79 -0.49
CA SER A 16 24.60 15.79 0.46
C SER A 16 23.42 15.06 -0.16
N GLN A 17 23.70 14.06 -1.00
CA GLN A 17 22.72 13.10 -1.47
C GLN A 17 22.40 12.14 -0.32
N LEU A 18 21.14 12.15 0.13
CA LEU A 18 20.60 11.15 1.05
C LEU A 18 20.65 9.79 0.35
N GLN A 19 21.55 8.94 0.85
CA GLN A 19 21.77 7.59 0.40
C GLN A 19 20.59 6.71 0.84
N TYR A 20 19.56 6.62 0.00
CA TYR A 20 18.59 5.52 0.10
C TYR A 20 19.33 4.22 -0.20
N GLY A 21 19.41 3.37 0.82
CA GLY A 21 20.09 2.09 0.77
C GLY A 21 19.61 1.26 -0.41
N THR A 22 20.51 1.04 -1.36
CA THR A 22 20.39 0.01 -2.38
C THR A 22 20.55 -1.34 -1.68
N SER A 23 19.44 -2.04 -1.41
CA SER A 23 19.54 -3.49 -1.17
C SER A 23 19.92 -4.15 -2.50
N PRO A 24 21.05 -4.86 -2.60
CA PRO A 24 21.31 -5.69 -3.75
C PRO A 24 20.37 -6.89 -3.67
N TYR A 25 19.29 -6.86 -4.46
CA TYR A 25 18.57 -8.08 -4.79
C TYR A 25 19.54 -9.01 -5.53
N GLN A 26 19.97 -10.07 -4.86
CA GLN A 26 20.67 -11.17 -5.48
C GLN A 26 19.62 -12.11 -6.09
N PRO A 27 19.54 -12.26 -7.43
CA PRO A 27 18.69 -13.27 -8.02
C PRO A 27 19.40 -14.62 -7.93
N ASN A 28 18.74 -15.61 -7.33
CA ASN A 28 19.05 -17.04 -7.38
C ASN A 28 20.54 -17.43 -7.32
N GLN A 29 21.05 -17.67 -6.10
CA GLN A 29 22.12 -18.66 -5.96
C GLN A 29 21.52 -20.06 -6.08
N MET A 30 21.64 -20.66 -7.27
CA MET A 30 21.52 -22.11 -7.41
C MET A 30 22.69 -22.75 -6.63
N PRO A 31 22.49 -23.77 -5.78
CA PRO A 31 23.59 -24.59 -5.34
C PRO A 31 23.97 -25.51 -6.50
N ALA A 32 24.83 -25.03 -7.40
CA ALA A 32 25.56 -25.87 -8.33
C ALA A 32 26.70 -26.57 -7.58
N ALA A 33 26.35 -27.55 -6.75
CA ALA A 33 27.28 -28.58 -6.34
C ALA A 33 27.21 -29.69 -7.39
N SER A 34 28.03 -29.56 -8.44
CA SER A 34 28.27 -30.65 -9.39
C SER A 34 29.07 -31.75 -8.69
N ASN A 35 28.36 -32.67 -8.03
CA ASN A 35 28.86 -34.00 -7.74
C ASN A 35 28.70 -34.86 -9.01
N PRO A 36 29.79 -35.34 -9.63
CA PRO A 36 29.71 -36.31 -10.72
C PRO A 36 29.44 -37.69 -10.11
N GLY A 37 28.17 -37.98 -9.79
CA GLY A 37 27.81 -39.31 -9.27
C GLY A 37 26.54 -39.34 -8.44
N SER A 38 25.40 -39.01 -9.03
CA SER A 38 24.08 -39.48 -8.57
C SER A 38 23.00 -38.94 -9.52
N VAL A 39 22.76 -39.67 -10.62
CA VAL A 39 21.50 -39.54 -11.36
C VAL A 39 20.42 -40.26 -10.54
N THR A 40 20.04 -39.67 -9.41
CA THR A 40 18.78 -40.00 -8.75
C THR A 40 17.79 -38.94 -9.19
N GLY A 41 17.06 -39.23 -10.26
CA GLY A 41 15.92 -38.42 -10.66
C GLY A 41 14.93 -38.38 -9.50
N GLN A 42 14.85 -37.24 -8.82
CA GLN A 42 13.78 -37.02 -7.87
C GLN A 42 12.44 -37.15 -8.62
N PRO A 43 11.45 -37.87 -8.07
CA PRO A 43 10.17 -38.04 -8.74
C PRO A 43 9.53 -36.66 -8.95
N LEU A 44 9.01 -36.41 -10.17
CA LEU A 44 8.40 -35.14 -10.58
C LEU A 44 7.33 -34.63 -9.57
N GLY A 45 6.65 -35.55 -8.89
CA GLY A 45 5.68 -35.25 -7.83
C GLY A 45 6.30 -34.60 -6.57
N ALA A 46 7.54 -34.94 -6.21
CA ALA A 46 8.21 -34.33 -5.06
C ALA A 46 8.62 -32.87 -5.33
N GLN A 47 9.00 -32.55 -6.57
CA GLN A 47 9.33 -31.18 -6.98
C GLN A 47 8.09 -30.27 -7.03
N LEU A 48 6.96 -30.77 -7.54
CA LEU A 48 5.70 -30.03 -7.56
C LEU A 48 5.17 -29.75 -6.15
N ALA A 49 5.27 -30.72 -5.24
CA ALA A 49 4.87 -30.55 -3.84
C ALA A 49 5.73 -29.49 -3.12
N GLN A 50 7.05 -29.50 -3.32
CA GLN A 50 7.94 -28.48 -2.76
C GLN A 50 7.63 -27.08 -3.30
N HIS A 51 7.34 -26.96 -4.60
CA HIS A 51 6.96 -25.69 -5.20
C HIS A 51 5.66 -25.17 -4.58
N GLN A 52 4.62 -26.01 -4.47
CA GLN A 52 3.33 -25.61 -3.91
C GLN A 52 3.43 -25.11 -2.46
N LEU A 53 4.22 -25.79 -1.62
CA LEU A 53 4.47 -25.37 -0.24
C LEU A 53 5.18 -24.01 -0.18
N ALA A 54 6.12 -23.76 -1.10
CA ALA A 54 6.83 -22.48 -1.17
C ALA A 54 5.88 -21.31 -1.49
N TYR A 55 4.92 -21.46 -2.42
CA TYR A 55 3.92 -20.41 -2.69
C TYR A 55 3.06 -20.12 -1.48
N GLN A 56 2.60 -21.17 -0.80
CA GLN A 56 1.74 -21.02 0.37
C GLN A 56 2.46 -20.26 1.49
N GLN A 57 3.74 -20.56 1.72
CA GLN A 57 4.57 -19.88 2.71
C GLN A 57 4.81 -18.40 2.34
N ILE A 58 5.08 -18.09 1.06
CA ILE A 58 5.25 -16.71 0.59
C ILE A 58 3.95 -15.90 0.76
N HIS A 59 2.80 -16.50 0.46
CA HIS A 59 1.50 -15.83 0.59
C HIS A 59 1.18 -15.52 2.05
N GLN A 60 1.39 -16.50 2.94
CA GLN A 60 1.18 -16.33 4.37
C GLN A 60 2.12 -15.26 4.96
N GLN A 61 3.38 -15.22 4.52
CA GLN A 61 4.33 -14.21 4.96
C GLN A 61 3.91 -12.80 4.54
N GLN A 62 3.39 -12.62 3.32
CA GLN A 62 2.87 -11.33 2.85
C GLN A 62 1.66 -10.87 3.67
N GLU A 63 0.71 -11.76 3.96
CA GLU A 63 -0.44 -11.43 4.80
C GLU A 63 -0.03 -11.00 6.21
N GLN A 64 0.97 -11.68 6.80
CA GLN A 64 1.53 -11.29 8.09
C GLN A 64 2.21 -9.91 8.04
N GLN A 65 2.94 -9.60 6.97
CA GLN A 65 3.56 -8.28 6.78
C GLN A 65 2.51 -7.19 6.67
N LEU A 66 1.45 -7.39 5.87
CA LEU A 66 0.33 -6.46 5.78
C LEU A 66 -0.33 -6.24 7.15
N GLN A 67 -0.54 -7.31 7.92
CA GLN A 67 -1.14 -7.21 9.25
C GLN A 67 -0.27 -6.39 10.22
N GLN A 68 1.05 -6.56 10.19
CA GLN A 68 1.98 -5.75 10.99
C GLN A 68 1.98 -4.27 10.56
N GLN A 69 1.93 -4.00 9.26
CA GLN A 69 1.81 -2.63 8.74
C GLN A 69 0.50 -1.98 9.19
N LEU A 70 -0.62 -2.70 9.12
CA LEU A 70 -1.92 -2.22 9.59
C LEU A 70 -1.92 -1.95 11.09
N GLN A 71 -1.36 -2.84 11.91
CA GLN A 71 -1.25 -2.62 13.36
C GLN A 71 -0.43 -1.37 13.67
N SER A 72 0.70 -1.20 12.99
CA SER A 72 1.56 -0.03 13.14
C SER A 72 0.86 1.26 12.69
N PHE A 73 0.15 1.20 11.55
CA PHE A 73 -0.68 2.30 11.05
C PHE A 73 -1.71 2.71 12.10
N TRP A 74 -2.52 1.77 12.60
CA TRP A 74 -3.57 2.06 13.57
C TRP A 74 -3.01 2.58 14.90
N ALA A 75 -1.93 1.98 15.41
CA ALA A 75 -1.26 2.48 16.61
C ALA A 75 -0.77 3.93 16.45
N ASN A 76 -0.28 4.29 15.27
CA ASN A 76 0.12 5.66 14.97
C ASN A 76 -1.10 6.59 14.84
N GLN A 77 -2.16 6.17 14.15
CA GLN A 77 -3.38 6.97 14.02
C GLN A 77 -4.01 7.30 15.37
N TYR A 78 -4.07 6.33 16.30
CA TYR A 78 -4.57 6.56 17.66
C TYR A 78 -3.72 7.59 18.41
N LYS A 79 -2.39 7.46 18.37
CA LYS A 79 -1.49 8.45 18.99
C LYS A 79 -1.65 9.84 18.40
N GLU A 80 -1.90 9.95 17.09
CA GLU A 80 -2.13 11.24 16.46
C GLU A 80 -3.47 11.83 16.90
N ILE A 81 -4.53 11.03 17.00
CA ILE A 81 -5.84 11.46 17.50
C ILE A 81 -5.74 12.01 18.94
N ASP A 82 -5.00 11.34 19.83
CA ASP A 82 -4.81 11.80 21.21
C ASP A 82 -4.11 13.17 21.31
N LYS A 83 -3.33 13.54 20.29
CA LYS A 83 -2.62 14.83 20.22
C LYS A 83 -3.44 15.93 19.55
N VAL A 84 -4.54 15.62 18.86
CA VAL A 84 -5.35 16.62 18.17
C VAL A 84 -6.04 17.51 19.21
N THR A 85 -5.61 18.77 19.27
CA THR A 85 -6.22 19.80 20.12
C THR A 85 -6.99 20.86 19.33
N ASP A 86 -6.76 20.94 18.01
CA ASP A 86 -7.42 21.89 17.11
C ASP A 86 -8.24 21.18 16.02
N PHE A 87 -9.54 21.42 16.02
CA PHE A 87 -10.51 20.87 15.07
C PHE A 87 -10.78 21.80 13.89
N LYS A 88 -9.91 22.77 13.61
CA LYS A 88 -10.13 23.71 12.49
C LYS A 88 -9.48 23.26 11.19
N ASN A 89 -8.40 22.49 11.27
CA ASN A 89 -7.61 22.08 10.10
C ASN A 89 -7.93 20.65 9.68
N HIS A 90 -8.83 20.52 8.70
CA HIS A 90 -9.19 19.23 8.11
C HIS A 90 -8.70 19.14 6.66
N SER A 91 -8.22 17.96 6.26
CA SER A 91 -7.87 17.66 4.87
C SER A 91 -9.09 17.59 3.95
N LEU A 92 -10.26 17.27 4.51
CA LEU A 92 -11.53 17.15 3.78
C LEU A 92 -12.49 18.30 4.10
N PRO A 93 -13.18 18.88 3.09
CA PRO A 93 -14.07 20.01 3.30
C PRO A 93 -15.37 19.60 4.01
N LEU A 94 -15.57 20.12 5.24
CA LEU A 94 -16.74 19.80 6.09
C LEU A 94 -18.08 20.06 5.40
N ALA A 95 -18.18 21.13 4.59
CA ALA A 95 -19.40 21.44 3.85
C ALA A 95 -19.77 20.35 2.83
N ARG A 96 -18.78 19.70 2.21
CA ARG A 96 -19.01 18.60 1.27
C ARG A 96 -19.43 17.33 2.00
N ILE A 97 -18.80 17.03 3.14
CA ILE A 97 -19.17 15.92 4.02
C ILE A 97 -20.63 16.07 4.44
N LYS A 98 -21.01 17.24 4.97
CA LYS A 98 -22.39 17.56 5.35
C LYS A 98 -23.37 17.41 4.19
N LYS A 99 -22.97 17.79 2.97
CA LYS A 99 -23.81 17.63 1.77
C LYS A 99 -24.04 16.16 1.41
N ILE A 100 -23.02 15.31 1.53
CA ILE A 100 -23.14 13.86 1.29
C ILE A 100 -24.06 13.23 2.34
N MET A 101 -23.87 13.57 3.62
CA MET A 101 -24.75 13.10 4.71
C MET A 101 -26.22 13.51 4.51
N LYS A 102 -26.46 14.66 3.86
CA LYS A 102 -27.79 15.20 3.53
C LYS A 102 -28.37 14.68 2.20
N ALA A 103 -27.65 13.83 1.48
CA ALA A 103 -28.18 13.21 0.27
C ALA A 103 -29.29 12.18 0.60
N ASP A 104 -29.29 11.68 1.83
CA ASP A 104 -30.39 10.90 2.39
C ASP A 104 -31.52 11.83 2.86
N GLU A 105 -32.72 11.66 2.29
CA GLU A 105 -33.89 12.50 2.52
C GLU A 105 -34.40 12.41 3.97
N ASP A 106 -34.13 11.30 4.66
CA ASP A 106 -34.58 11.07 6.04
C ASP A 106 -33.71 11.83 7.06
N VAL A 107 -32.54 12.36 6.65
CA VAL A 107 -31.62 13.08 7.52
C VAL A 107 -32.02 14.55 7.66
N ARG A 108 -32.71 14.89 8.76
CA ARG A 108 -33.20 16.26 9.03
C ARG A 108 -32.20 17.23 9.67
N MET A 109 -31.47 16.82 10.70
CA MET A 109 -30.47 17.66 11.36
C MET A 109 -29.16 16.90 11.53
N ILE A 110 -28.04 17.61 11.46
CA ILE A 110 -26.70 17.05 11.63
C ILE A 110 -25.97 17.94 12.62
N SER A 111 -25.49 17.34 13.72
CA SER A 111 -24.64 18.03 14.70
C SER A 111 -23.38 18.59 14.02
N ALA A 112 -22.88 19.74 14.49
CA ALA A 112 -21.65 20.33 13.98
C ALA A 112 -20.43 19.41 14.18
N GLU A 113 -20.47 18.52 15.16
CA GLU A 113 -19.40 17.56 15.48
C GLU A 113 -19.33 16.39 14.49
N ALA A 114 -20.46 15.99 13.89
CA ALA A 114 -20.49 14.80 13.04
C ALA A 114 -19.64 14.97 11.76
N PRO A 115 -19.70 16.09 11.01
CA PRO A 115 -18.80 16.32 9.87
C PRO A 115 -17.31 16.34 10.25
N VAL A 116 -16.98 16.80 11.45
CA VAL A 116 -15.60 16.84 11.98
C VAL A 116 -15.08 15.41 12.18
N ILE A 117 -15.88 14.55 12.83
CA ILE A 117 -15.55 13.13 13.03
C ILE A 117 -15.44 12.41 11.68
N PHE A 118 -16.38 12.64 10.77
CA PHE A 118 -16.33 12.05 9.43
C PHE A 118 -15.10 12.48 8.65
N ALA A 119 -14.64 13.73 8.78
CA ALA A 119 -13.42 14.16 8.10
C ALA A 119 -12.22 13.29 8.49
N ARG A 120 -12.05 13.02 9.79
CA ARG A 120 -10.96 12.16 10.28
C ARG A 120 -11.19 10.68 9.94
N ALA A 121 -12.41 10.19 10.10
CA ALA A 121 -12.76 8.80 9.77
C ALA A 121 -12.54 8.50 8.28
N CYS A 122 -12.95 9.41 7.38
CA CYS A 122 -12.75 9.27 5.95
C CYS A 122 -11.26 9.29 5.58
N GLU A 123 -10.45 10.14 6.22
CA GLU A 123 -8.99 10.14 6.03
C GLU A 123 -8.38 8.77 6.39
N MET A 124 -8.75 8.22 7.54
CA MET A 124 -8.27 6.91 7.99
C MET A 124 -8.76 5.78 7.08
N PHE A 125 -10.02 5.82 6.67
CA PHE A 125 -10.62 4.87 5.72
C PHE A 125 -9.89 4.88 4.38
N ILE A 126 -9.60 6.05 3.81
CA ILE A 126 -8.87 6.17 2.54
C ILE A 126 -7.46 5.59 2.69
N LEU A 127 -6.75 5.91 3.78
CA LEU A 127 -5.39 5.40 4.01
C LEU A 127 -5.37 3.88 4.16
N GLU A 128 -6.25 3.30 4.96
CA GLU A 128 -6.32 1.85 5.16
C GLU A 128 -6.71 1.12 3.87
N LEU A 129 -7.76 1.58 3.18
CA LEU A 129 -8.19 0.98 1.92
C LEU A 129 -7.06 1.04 0.88
N THR A 130 -6.34 2.17 0.82
CA THR A 130 -5.18 2.33 -0.07
C THR A 130 -4.06 1.36 0.29
N LEU A 131 -3.73 1.20 1.58
CA LEU A 131 -2.69 0.27 2.03
C LEU A 131 -3.02 -1.19 1.67
N ARG A 132 -4.25 -1.63 1.95
CA ARG A 132 -4.73 -2.97 1.59
C ARG A 132 -4.74 -3.19 0.08
N SER A 133 -5.14 -2.20 -0.69
CA SER A 133 -5.12 -2.25 -2.16
C SER A 133 -3.69 -2.25 -2.71
N TRP A 134 -2.77 -1.52 -2.09
CA TRP A 134 -1.37 -1.50 -2.48
C TRP A 134 -0.70 -2.86 -2.30
N ASN A 135 -1.03 -3.61 -1.25
CA ASN A 135 -0.56 -4.99 -1.08
C ASN A 135 -0.88 -5.87 -2.31
N HIS A 136 -2.08 -5.74 -2.88
CA HIS A 136 -2.42 -6.45 -4.13
C HIS A 136 -1.63 -5.95 -5.35
N THR A 137 -1.31 -4.66 -5.39
CA THR A 137 -0.45 -4.11 -6.45
C THR A 137 0.93 -4.75 -6.41
N GLU A 138 1.51 -4.91 -5.21
CA GLU A 138 2.83 -5.51 -4.99
C GLU A 138 2.83 -7.05 -5.18
N GLU A 139 1.75 -7.74 -4.76
CA GLU A 139 1.52 -9.16 -5.05
C GLU A 139 1.65 -9.42 -6.57
N ASN A 140 1.04 -8.54 -7.37
CA ASN A 140 1.06 -8.60 -8.84
C ASN A 140 2.30 -7.98 -9.49
N LYS A 141 3.34 -7.63 -8.71
CA LYS A 141 4.60 -7.02 -9.19
C LYS A 141 4.41 -5.74 -9.99
N ARG A 142 3.34 -5.00 -9.70
CA ARG A 142 3.06 -3.69 -10.29
C ARG A 142 3.52 -2.57 -9.38
N ARG A 143 3.65 -1.36 -9.95
CA ARG A 143 3.92 -0.10 -9.23
C ARG A 143 2.85 0.95 -9.47
N THR A 144 1.73 0.53 -10.05
CA THR A 144 0.58 1.38 -10.37
C THR A 144 -0.64 0.71 -9.80
N LEU A 145 -1.29 1.39 -8.85
CA LEU A 145 -2.52 0.96 -8.20
C LEU A 145 -3.65 0.98 -9.24
N GLN A 146 -4.44 -0.08 -9.30
CA GLN A 146 -5.55 -0.23 -10.25
C GLN A 146 -6.87 -0.48 -9.52
N LYS A 147 -7.99 -0.25 -10.21
CA LYS A 147 -9.34 -0.53 -9.68
C LYS A 147 -9.48 -1.99 -9.21
N ASN A 148 -8.87 -2.93 -9.94
CA ASN A 148 -8.91 -4.36 -9.60
C ASN A 148 -8.19 -4.68 -8.27
N ASP A 149 -7.21 -3.87 -7.86
CA ASP A 149 -6.57 -4.02 -6.54
C ASP A 149 -7.52 -3.61 -5.41
N ILE A 150 -8.29 -2.55 -5.62
CA ILE A 150 -9.31 -2.07 -4.67
C ILE A 150 -10.42 -3.11 -4.53
N ALA A 151 -10.92 -3.64 -5.65
CA ALA A 151 -11.92 -4.71 -5.64
C ALA A 151 -11.41 -5.97 -4.92
N ALA A 152 -10.14 -6.33 -5.11
CA ALA A 152 -9.52 -7.45 -4.41
C ALA A 152 -9.42 -7.19 -2.90
N ALA A 153 -9.02 -5.98 -2.48
CA ALA A 153 -8.90 -5.60 -1.08
C ALA A 153 -10.25 -5.62 -0.35
N ILE A 154 -11.30 -5.11 -0.99
CA ILE A 154 -12.67 -5.08 -0.46
C ILE A 154 -13.13 -6.51 -0.12
N THR A 155 -13.05 -7.44 -1.07
CA THR A 155 -13.50 -8.82 -0.83
C THR A 155 -12.63 -9.60 0.15
N ARG A 156 -11.36 -9.24 0.35
CA ARG A 156 -10.51 -9.88 1.38
C ARG A 156 -10.77 -9.31 2.79
N THR A 157 -11.65 -8.32 2.92
CA THR A 157 -11.82 -7.52 4.14
C THR A 157 -13.31 -7.35 4.47
N ASP A 158 -13.81 -8.15 5.41
CA ASP A 158 -15.24 -8.17 5.79
C ASP A 158 -15.80 -6.78 6.16
N ILE A 159 -15.02 -5.92 6.82
CA ILE A 159 -15.46 -4.56 7.19
C ILE A 159 -15.73 -3.66 5.97
N PHE A 160 -15.30 -4.05 4.77
CA PHE A 160 -15.52 -3.33 3.52
C PHE A 160 -16.67 -3.88 2.68
N ASP A 161 -17.43 -4.86 3.18
CA ASP A 161 -18.54 -5.47 2.43
C ASP A 161 -19.62 -4.45 1.98
N PHE A 162 -19.75 -3.32 2.68
CA PHE A 162 -20.61 -2.21 2.26
C PHE A 162 -20.24 -1.58 0.91
N LEU A 163 -19.07 -1.93 0.34
CA LEU A 163 -18.56 -1.43 -0.94
C LEU A 163 -18.73 -2.41 -2.10
N VAL A 164 -19.22 -3.63 -1.88
CA VAL A 164 -19.30 -4.68 -2.91
C VAL A 164 -20.12 -4.22 -4.12
N ASP A 165 -21.24 -3.55 -3.88
CA ASP A 165 -22.11 -3.04 -4.96
C ASP A 165 -21.57 -1.76 -5.64
N ILE A 166 -20.62 -1.06 -4.99
CA ILE A 166 -19.99 0.16 -5.50
C ILE A 166 -18.78 -0.16 -6.38
N VAL A 167 -18.01 -1.17 -5.98
CA VAL A 167 -16.80 -1.62 -6.67
C VAL A 167 -16.94 -3.10 -7.02
N PRO A 168 -17.72 -3.44 -8.07
CA PRO A 168 -17.83 -4.82 -8.51
C PRO A 168 -16.48 -5.33 -8.98
N ARG A 169 -16.18 -6.61 -8.67
CA ARG A 169 -15.05 -7.30 -9.29
C ARG A 169 -15.31 -7.38 -10.79
N GLU A 170 -14.31 -7.07 -11.61
CA GLU A 170 -14.36 -7.43 -13.02
C GLU A 170 -14.32 -8.95 -13.07
N ASP A 171 -15.48 -9.57 -13.33
CA ASP A 171 -15.55 -11.01 -13.54
C ASP A 171 -14.53 -11.39 -14.61
N LEU A 172 -13.63 -12.30 -14.24
CA LEU A 172 -12.83 -13.04 -15.20
C LEU A 172 -13.84 -13.78 -16.08
N LYS A 173 -14.21 -13.18 -17.22
CA LYS A 173 -15.12 -13.80 -18.20
C LYS A 173 -14.66 -15.23 -18.40
N ARG A 174 -15.45 -16.17 -17.88
CA ARG A 174 -15.29 -17.61 -18.13
C ARG A 174 -15.65 -17.92 -19.56
#